data_AF-A0A3D8P5C8-F1
#
_entry.id   AF-A0A3D8P5C8-F1
#
_cell.length_a   1.000
_cell.length_b   1.000
_cell.length_c   1.000
_cell.angle_alpha   90.00
_cell.angle_beta   90.00
_cell.angle_gamma   90.00
#
_symmetry.space_group_name_H-M   'P 1'
#
loop_
_entity.id
_entity.type
_entity.pdbx_description
1 polymer ?
#
loop_
_entity_poly.entity_id
_entity_poly.type
_entity_poly.pdbx_seq_one_letter_code
_entity_poly.pdbx_strand_id
1 'polypeptide(L)'
;MPGFLPAVRTIPFILNANDLSGLATVFYGTAILKLIGKESLLPRKDVLLFLQEVEPLALSYLEYCYYLTATHSLLPGKPNHPEELLSFVKKCACRQGGFARSPHPCGLPTLITTYQATFILSFLFNSKSEGTILV
;
A
#
# COMPACT_ATOMS: atom_id res chain seq x y z
N MET A 1 -16.66 -23.76 6.14
CA MET A 1 -15.44 -23.92 6.96
C MET A 1 -14.44 -22.82 6.62
N PRO A 2 -14.21 -21.82 7.49
CA PRO A 2 -13.30 -20.69 7.25
C PRO A 2 -11.81 -21.07 7.21
N GLY A 3 -11.43 -22.20 7.81
CA GLY A 3 -10.03 -22.58 8.05
C GLY A 3 -9.23 -23.10 6.85
N PHE A 4 -9.81 -23.15 5.63
CA PHE A 4 -9.13 -23.66 4.42
C PHE A 4 -8.52 -22.55 3.54
N LEU A 5 -8.82 -21.28 3.81
CA LEU A 5 -8.29 -20.17 3.01
C LEU A 5 -6.88 -19.80 3.52
N PRO A 6 -5.83 -19.89 2.69
CA PRO A 6 -4.46 -19.56 3.11
C PRO A 6 -4.34 -18.16 3.73
N ALA A 7 -5.00 -17.16 3.14
CA ALA A 7 -5.00 -15.77 3.62
C ALA A 7 -5.46 -15.62 5.08
N VAL A 8 -6.43 -16.43 5.53
CA VAL A 8 -6.97 -16.38 6.90
C VAL A 8 -5.93 -16.85 7.94
N ARG A 9 -4.99 -17.71 7.54
CA ARG A 9 -3.90 -18.17 8.41
C ARG A 9 -2.64 -17.32 8.26
N THR A 10 -2.32 -16.93 7.03
CA THR A 10 -1.06 -16.25 6.73
C THR A 10 -1.08 -14.78 7.16
N ILE A 11 -2.21 -14.07 7.04
CA ILE A 11 -2.28 -12.65 7.46
C ILE A 11 -1.96 -12.52 8.96
N PRO A 12 -2.64 -13.19 9.91
CA PRO A 12 -2.31 -13.06 11.33
C PRO A 12 -0.86 -13.43 11.66
N PHE A 13 -0.30 -14.44 10.98
CA PHE A 13 1.10 -14.83 11.18
C PHE A 13 2.07 -13.72 10.78
N ILE A 14 1.83 -13.09 9.63
CA ILE A 14 2.69 -12.00 9.11
C ILE A 14 2.58 -10.74 9.95
N LEU A 15 1.38 -10.42 10.46
CA LEU A 15 1.18 -9.27 11.35
C LEU A 15 2.07 -9.35 12.61
N ASN A 16 2.36 -10.55 13.10
CA ASN A 16 3.24 -10.74 14.26
C ASN A 16 4.74 -10.56 13.94
N ALA A 17 5.15 -10.69 12.68
CA ALA A 17 6.56 -10.57 12.28
C ALA A 17 7.00 -9.10 12.09
N ASN A 18 6.05 -8.20 11.82
CA ASN A 18 6.24 -6.76 11.67
C ASN A 18 7.40 -6.34 10.74
N ASP A 19 7.51 -6.98 9.58
CA ASP A 19 8.53 -6.67 8.56
C ASP A 19 7.88 -6.25 7.22
N LEU A 20 8.60 -5.46 6.44
CA LEU A 20 8.23 -4.97 5.11
C LEU A 20 7.91 -6.09 4.12
N SER A 21 8.53 -7.27 4.28
CA SER A 21 8.21 -8.46 3.50
C SER A 21 6.73 -8.88 3.63
N GLY A 22 6.09 -8.48 4.74
CA GLY A 22 4.68 -8.75 5.02
C GLY A 22 3.69 -7.92 4.20
N LEU A 23 4.08 -6.73 3.71
CA LEU A 23 3.17 -5.80 3.00
C LEU A 23 2.50 -6.44 1.78
N ALA A 24 3.27 -7.16 0.96
CA ALA A 24 2.73 -7.85 -0.21
C ALA A 24 1.68 -8.90 0.20
N THR A 25 1.97 -9.68 1.24
CA THR A 25 1.08 -10.74 1.74
C THR A 25 -0.21 -10.15 2.31
N VAL A 26 -0.11 -9.07 3.08
CA VAL A 26 -1.26 -8.34 3.61
C VAL A 26 -2.12 -7.78 2.49
N PHE A 27 -1.52 -7.14 1.48
CA PHE A 27 -2.24 -6.63 0.32
C PHE A 27 -2.97 -7.73 -0.45
N TYR A 28 -2.24 -8.75 -0.91
CA TYR A 28 -2.83 -9.83 -1.73
C TYR A 28 -3.87 -10.61 -0.93
N GLY A 29 -3.60 -10.92 0.34
CA GLY A 29 -4.55 -11.60 1.20
C GLY A 29 -5.84 -10.78 1.40
N THR A 30 -5.72 -9.47 1.59
CA THR A 30 -6.85 -8.55 1.67
C THR A 30 -7.64 -8.51 0.37
N ALA A 31 -6.96 -8.36 -0.76
CA ALA A 31 -7.59 -8.36 -2.08
C ALA A 31 -8.34 -9.66 -2.37
N ILE A 32 -7.73 -10.81 -2.06
CA ILE A 32 -8.36 -12.13 -2.22
C ILE A 32 -9.61 -12.25 -1.36
N LEU A 33 -9.54 -11.90 -0.08
CA LEU A 33 -10.68 -12.00 0.83
C LEU A 33 -11.84 -11.08 0.42
N LYS A 34 -11.53 -9.87 -0.08
CA LYS A 34 -12.52 -8.96 -0.66
C LYS A 34 -13.16 -9.55 -1.92
N LEU A 35 -12.34 -10.06 -2.85
CA LEU A 35 -12.79 -10.62 -4.13
C LEU A 35 -13.76 -11.80 -3.95
N ILE A 36 -13.53 -12.66 -2.95
CA ILE A 36 -14.38 -13.82 -2.67
C ILE A 36 -15.55 -13.50 -1.70
N GLY A 37 -15.75 -12.23 -1.33
CA GLY A 37 -16.81 -11.81 -0.41
C GLY A 37 -16.64 -12.35 1.03
N LYS A 38 -15.40 -12.53 1.49
CA LYS A 38 -15.04 -13.01 2.84
C LYS A 38 -14.21 -12.00 3.63
N GLU A 39 -14.40 -10.72 3.36
CA GLU A 39 -13.74 -9.61 4.05
C GLU A 39 -14.00 -9.56 5.56
N SER A 40 -15.09 -10.17 6.05
CA SER A 40 -15.34 -10.32 7.50
C SER A 40 -14.32 -11.20 8.23
N LEU A 41 -13.52 -11.97 7.48
CA LEU A 41 -12.42 -12.78 8.04
C LEU A 41 -11.12 -11.99 8.20
N LEU A 42 -11.06 -10.73 7.74
CA LEU A 42 -9.88 -9.91 7.91
C LEU A 42 -9.78 -9.38 9.35
N PRO A 43 -8.63 -9.54 10.02
CA PRO A 43 -8.37 -8.87 11.30
C PRO A 43 -8.10 -7.38 11.03
N ARG A 44 -9.16 -6.63 10.68
CA ARG A 44 -9.04 -5.28 10.09
C ARG A 44 -8.28 -4.31 10.99
N LYS A 45 -8.52 -4.36 12.30
CA LYS A 45 -7.83 -3.49 13.27
C LYS A 45 -6.32 -3.75 13.26
N ASP A 46 -5.92 -5.03 13.29
CA ASP A 46 -4.52 -5.43 13.33
C ASP A 46 -3.81 -5.14 12.00
N VAL A 47 -4.51 -5.32 10.88
CA VAL A 47 -4.00 -4.90 9.55
C VAL A 47 -3.74 -3.40 9.52
N LEU A 48 -4.70 -2.57 9.99
CA LEU A 48 -4.50 -1.12 10.01
C LEU A 48 -3.36 -0.72 10.95
N LEU A 49 -3.24 -1.32 12.13
CA LEU A 49 -2.13 -1.07 13.05
C LEU A 49 -0.78 -1.43 12.40
N PHE A 50 -0.68 -2.59 11.77
CA PHE A 50 0.52 -2.99 11.03
C PHE A 50 0.88 -1.98 9.93
N LEU A 51 -0.09 -1.54 9.13
CA LEU A 51 0.16 -0.53 8.10
C LEU A 51 0.73 0.77 8.69
N GLN A 52 0.22 1.20 9.84
CA GLN A 52 0.71 2.40 10.54
C GLN A 52 2.15 2.23 11.04
N GLU A 53 2.49 1.04 11.56
CA GLU A 53 3.84 0.74 12.08
C GLU A 53 4.89 0.66 10.97
N VAL A 54 4.55 0.07 9.82
CA VAL A 54 5.50 -0.10 8.71
C VAL A 54 5.56 1.08 7.75
N GLU A 55 4.64 2.06 7.86
CA GLU A 55 4.57 3.20 6.95
C GLU A 55 5.90 3.97 6.82
N PRO A 56 6.62 4.33 7.91
CA PRO A 56 7.90 5.01 7.79
C PRO A 56 8.96 4.17 7.08
N LEU A 57 8.89 2.83 7.23
CA LEU A 57 9.82 1.88 6.63
C LEU A 57 9.52 1.64 5.14
N ALA A 58 8.26 1.83 4.72
CA ALA A 58 7.81 1.62 3.34
C ALA A 58 8.44 2.62 2.36
N LEU A 59 8.98 3.75 2.84
CA LEU A 59 9.68 4.79 2.07
C LEU A 59 11.08 4.36 1.57
N SER A 60 11.32 3.07 1.41
CA SER A 60 12.55 2.50 0.87
C SER A 60 12.40 2.13 -0.61
N TYR A 61 11.25 1.59 -1.01
CA TYR A 61 10.96 1.21 -2.40
C TYR A 61 9.49 1.43 -2.76
N LEU A 62 9.23 1.76 -4.03
CA LEU A 62 7.89 2.02 -4.55
C LEU A 62 6.91 0.86 -4.33
N GLU A 63 7.35 -0.40 -4.43
CA GLU A 63 6.42 -1.52 -4.26
C GLU A 63 5.86 -1.59 -2.83
N TYR A 64 6.63 -1.20 -1.82
CA TYR A 64 6.16 -1.18 -0.44
C TYR A 64 5.14 -0.05 -0.22
N CYS A 65 5.45 1.14 -0.73
CA CYS A 65 4.49 2.26 -0.77
C CYS A 65 3.20 1.85 -1.48
N TYR A 66 3.32 1.11 -2.58
CA TYR A 66 2.17 0.62 -3.35
C TYR A 66 1.34 -0.37 -2.55
N TYR A 67 1.93 -1.41 -1.96
CA TYR A 67 1.16 -2.40 -1.18
C TYR A 67 0.45 -1.76 0.02
N LEU A 68 1.10 -0.82 0.70
CA LEU A 68 0.50 -0.05 1.78
C LEU A 68 -0.72 0.76 1.28
N THR A 69 -0.52 1.55 0.23
CA THR A 69 -1.57 2.42 -0.34
C THR A 69 -2.72 1.62 -0.93
N ALA A 70 -2.41 0.54 -1.65
CA ALA A 70 -3.38 -0.34 -2.25
C ALA A 70 -4.20 -1.07 -1.17
N THR A 71 -3.60 -1.44 -0.04
CA THR A 71 -4.35 -2.00 1.09
C THR A 71 -5.30 -0.96 1.69
N HIS A 72 -4.87 0.29 1.86
CA HIS A 72 -5.76 1.40 2.25
C HIS A 72 -6.86 1.70 1.21
N SER A 73 -6.68 1.36 -0.06
CA SER A 73 -7.75 1.48 -1.05
C SER A 73 -8.83 0.39 -0.91
N LEU A 74 -8.49 -0.75 -0.32
CA LEU A 74 -9.40 -1.89 -0.15
C LEU A 74 -10.17 -1.83 1.18
N LEU A 75 -9.59 -1.19 2.19
CA LEU A 75 -10.11 -1.04 3.55
C LEU A 75 -10.38 0.43 3.85
N PRO A 76 -11.48 0.81 4.52
CA PRO A 76 -11.69 2.19 4.91
C PRO A 76 -10.58 2.63 5.88
N GLY A 77 -9.67 3.47 5.37
CA GLY A 77 -8.47 3.98 6.04
C GLY A 77 -7.63 4.85 5.08
N LYS A 78 -6.66 5.60 5.62
CA LYS A 78 -5.73 6.43 4.85
C LYS A 78 -4.32 6.30 5.45
N PRO A 79 -3.25 6.47 4.65
CA PRO A 79 -1.88 6.62 5.19
C PRO A 79 -1.81 7.77 6.20
N ASN A 80 -0.97 7.64 7.22
CA ASN A 80 -0.79 8.66 8.26
C ASN A 80 0.02 9.87 7.76
N HIS A 81 1.00 9.64 6.87
CA HIS A 81 1.94 10.64 6.37
C HIS A 81 1.88 10.74 4.82
N PRO A 82 0.70 11.11 4.25
CA PRO A 82 0.49 11.13 2.80
C PRO A 82 1.42 12.10 2.06
N GLU A 83 1.87 13.17 2.71
CA GLU A 83 2.85 14.12 2.18
C GLU A 83 4.26 13.52 2.04
N GLU A 84 4.68 12.67 2.98
CA GLU A 84 5.97 11.97 2.90
C GLU A 84 5.95 10.95 1.77
N LEU A 85 4.84 10.20 1.65
CA LEU A 85 4.60 9.27 0.56
C LEU A 85 4.63 9.97 -0.80
N LEU A 86 3.95 11.13 -0.91
CA LEU A 86 3.96 11.96 -2.12
C LEU A 86 5.38 12.46 -2.45
N SER A 87 6.11 12.92 -1.45
CA SER A 87 7.49 13.40 -1.60
C SER A 87 8.41 12.28 -2.10
N PHE A 88 8.30 11.08 -1.53
CA PHE A 88 9.05 9.90 -1.96
C PHE A 88 8.75 9.53 -3.41
N VAL A 89 7.47 9.37 -3.78
CA VAL A 89 7.08 8.99 -5.14
C VAL A 89 7.55 10.02 -6.18
N LYS A 90 7.51 11.32 -5.86
CA LYS A 90 8.04 12.37 -6.73
C LYS A 90 9.54 12.25 -6.96
N LYS A 91 10.31 11.88 -5.92
CA LYS A 91 11.76 11.65 -6.05
C LYS A 91 12.11 10.42 -6.88
N CYS A 92 11.18 9.49 -7.05
CA CYS A 92 11.32 8.33 -7.93
C CYS A 92 11.06 8.65 -9.41
N ALA A 93 10.58 9.84 -9.76
CA ALA A 93 10.30 10.20 -11.16
C ALA A 93 11.60 10.36 -11.96
N CYS A 94 11.67 9.74 -13.14
CA CYS A 94 12.86 9.80 -14.00
C CYS A 94 12.74 10.95 -15.02
N ARG A 95 13.87 11.56 -15.41
CA ARG A 95 13.93 12.68 -16.38
C ARG A 95 13.32 12.34 -17.74
N GLN A 96 13.43 11.09 -18.17
CA GLN A 96 12.91 10.60 -19.46
C GLN A 96 11.44 10.14 -19.38
N GLY A 97 10.79 10.32 -18.22
CA GLY A 97 9.45 9.80 -17.93
C GLY A 97 9.49 8.48 -17.15
N GLY A 98 8.31 8.04 -16.70
CA GLY A 98 8.16 6.89 -15.82
C GLY A 98 8.73 7.13 -14.41
N PHE A 99 8.72 6.07 -13.61
CA PHE A 99 9.21 6.09 -12.23
C PHE A 99 10.16 4.92 -11.99
N ALA A 100 11.26 5.14 -11.30
CA ALA A 100 12.16 4.10 -10.82
C ALA A 100 11.72 3.55 -9.46
N ARG A 101 12.23 2.37 -9.07
CA ARG A 101 11.88 1.71 -7.81
C ARG A 101 12.24 2.52 -6.55
N SER A 102 13.28 3.34 -6.61
CA SER A 102 13.74 4.20 -5.51
C SER A 102 14.36 5.50 -6.04
N PRO A 103 14.54 6.52 -5.18
CA PRO A 103 15.22 7.77 -5.52
C PRO A 103 16.72 7.55 -5.81
N HIS A 104 17.05 7.14 -7.03
CA HIS A 104 18.43 6.93 -7.45
C HIS A 104 18.72 7.63 -8.77
N PRO A 105 19.86 8.35 -8.92
CA PRO A 105 20.20 9.06 -10.15
C PRO A 105 20.20 8.18 -11.41
N CYS A 106 20.55 6.89 -11.25
CA CYS A 106 20.57 5.89 -12.31
C CYS A 106 19.40 4.89 -12.23
N GLY A 107 18.31 5.23 -11.53
CA GLY A 107 17.14 4.37 -11.43
C GLY A 107 16.51 4.12 -12.81
N LEU A 108 16.28 2.85 -13.15
CA LEU A 108 15.64 2.47 -14.40
C LEU A 108 14.12 2.43 -14.20
N PRO A 109 13.33 3.22 -14.96
CA PRO A 109 11.89 3.14 -14.90
C PRO A 109 11.40 1.85 -15.56
N THR A 110 10.42 1.19 -14.94
CA THR A 110 9.73 0.04 -15.52
C THR A 110 8.23 0.32 -15.58
N LEU A 111 7.49 -0.44 -16.39
CA LEU A 111 6.02 -0.34 -16.41
C LEU A 111 5.42 -0.64 -15.03
N ILE A 112 5.99 -1.61 -14.30
CA ILE A 112 5.51 -1.99 -12.96
C ILE A 112 5.68 -0.82 -11.98
N THR A 113 6.87 -0.25 -11.92
CA THR A 113 7.17 0.88 -11.01
C THR A 113 6.41 2.14 -11.39
N THR A 114 6.20 2.37 -12.68
CA THR A 114 5.35 3.46 -13.19
C THR A 114 3.88 3.27 -12.81
N TYR A 115 3.33 2.06 -12.96
CA TYR A 115 1.98 1.73 -12.52
C TYR A 115 1.82 1.93 -11.01
N GLN A 116 2.77 1.44 -10.22
CA GLN A 116 2.76 1.58 -8.76
C GLN A 116 2.74 3.06 -8.35
N ALA A 117 3.65 3.87 -8.90
CA ALA A 117 3.71 5.31 -8.62
C ALA A 117 2.43 6.04 -9.02
N THR A 118 1.89 5.77 -10.22
CA THR A 118 0.66 6.42 -10.70
C THR A 118 -0.55 6.03 -9.87
N PHE A 119 -0.65 4.77 -9.41
CA PHE A 119 -1.68 4.34 -8.47
C PHE A 119 -1.59 5.11 -7.16
N ILE A 120 -0.39 5.22 -6.56
CA ILE A 120 -0.18 5.95 -5.30
C ILE A 120 -0.60 7.41 -5.47
N LEU A 121 -0.14 8.08 -6.53
CA LEU A 121 -0.50 9.47 -6.80
C LEU A 121 -2.02 9.66 -6.95
N SER A 122 -2.68 8.79 -7.73
CA SER A 122 -4.13 8.83 -7.92
C SER A 122 -4.88 8.68 -6.58
N PHE A 123 -4.49 7.72 -5.76
CA PHE A 123 -5.07 7.50 -4.44
C PHE A 123 -4.89 8.73 -3.52
N LEU A 124 -3.70 9.31 -3.48
CA LEU A 124 -3.39 10.48 -2.65
C LEU A 124 -4.12 11.76 -3.12
N PHE A 125 -4.38 11.92 -4.42
CA PHE A 125 -5.13 13.06 -4.94
C PHE A 125 -6.63 12.91 -4.73
N ASN A 126 -7.18 11.70 -4.91
CA ASN A 126 -8.61 11.45 -4.71
C ASN A 126 -9.00 11.53 -3.23
N SER A 127 -8.12 11.10 -2.32
CA SER A 127 -8.36 11.16 -0.88
C SER A 127 -8.40 12.58 -0.29
N LYS A 128 -7.86 13.59 -1.01
CA LYS A 128 -7.92 15.01 -0.62
C LYS A 128 -9.25 15.68 -1.00
N SER A 129 -9.92 15.20 -2.04
CA SER A 129 -11.17 15.79 -2.55
C SER A 129 -12.37 15.56 -1.63
N GLU A 130 -12.33 14.54 -0.76
CA GLU A 130 -13.39 14.28 0.24
C GLU A 130 -13.39 15.27 1.42
N GLY A 131 -12.39 16.16 1.52
CA GLY A 131 -12.26 17.15 2.60
C GLY A 131 -12.75 18.56 2.26
N THR A 132 -13.23 18.82 1.04
CA THR A 132 -13.71 20.15 0.62
C THR A 132 -15.20 20.11 0.29
N ILE A 133 -16.03 19.98 1.31
CA ILE A 133 -17.40 20.52 1.25
C ILE A 133 -17.29 21.90 1.91
N LEU A 134 -17.04 22.92 1.10
CA LEU A 134 -17.28 24.30 1.52
C LEU A 134 -18.80 24.51 1.51
N VAL A 135 -19.35 24.72 2.71
CA VAL A 135 -20.66 25.33 2.96
C VAL A 135 -20.64 26.77 2.47
#